data_AF-A0A6L6BQ71-F1
#
_entry.id   AF-A0A6L6BQ71-F1
#
_cell.length_a   1.000
_cell.length_b   1.000
_cell.length_c   1.000
_cell.angle_alpha   90.00
_cell.angle_beta   90.00
_cell.angle_gamma   90.00
#
_symmetry.space_group_name_H-M   'P 1'
#
loop_
_entity.id
_entity.type
_entity.pdbx_description
1 polymer ?
#
loop_
_entity_poly.entity_id
_entity_poly.type
_entity_poly.pdbx_seq_one_letter_code
_entity_poly.pdbx_strand_id
1 'polypeptide(L)' 'MQTLSQQPPDTNDFMDLERDVTSCISSNPLPGCGRQPTNSGDRGGWQQLLLFAIMFGGMSVIFWRVFLAVRLRDRQSN' A
#
# COMPACT_ATOMS: atom_id res chain seq x y z
N MET A 1 -23.87 11.55 -9.34
CA MET A 1 -23.39 12.77 -8.66
C MET A 1 -23.28 12.43 -7.19
N GLN A 2 -22.06 12.20 -6.67
CA GLN A 2 -21.85 11.86 -5.27
C GLN A 2 -21.74 13.15 -4.47
N THR A 3 -22.64 13.34 -3.52
CA THR A 3 -22.62 14.44 -2.55
C THR A 3 -21.58 14.14 -1.49
N LEU A 4 -20.35 14.63 -1.68
CA LEU A 4 -19.35 14.69 -0.62
C LEU A 4 -19.76 15.83 0.31
N SER A 5 -20.27 15.52 1.49
CA SER A 5 -20.38 16.46 2.59
C SER A 5 -18.97 16.90 2.98
N GLN A 6 -18.47 17.96 2.36
CA GLN A 6 -17.22 18.59 2.76
C GLN A 6 -17.53 19.52 3.95
N GLN A 7 -17.49 18.94 5.15
CA GLN A 7 -17.23 19.72 6.36
C GLN A 7 -15.93 20.52 6.12
N PRO A 8 -15.88 21.84 6.41
CA PRO A 8 -14.60 22.53 6.40
C PRO A 8 -13.61 21.74 7.27
N PRO A 9 -12.39 21.43 6.77
CA PRO A 9 -11.41 20.72 7.58
C PRO A 9 -11.00 21.65 8.72
N ASP A 10 -11.55 21.44 9.91
CA ASP A 10 -11.20 22.23 11.11
C ASP A 10 -9.78 21.92 11.63
N THR A 11 -9.05 21.04 10.95
CA THR A 11 -7.68 20.65 11.28
C THR A 11 -6.87 20.46 10.00
N ASN A 12 -5.69 21.06 9.96
CA ASN A 12 -4.73 20.83 8.88
C ASN A 12 -4.18 19.41 9.03
N ASP A 13 -4.86 18.40 8.48
CA ASP A 13 -4.48 16.97 8.59
C ASP A 13 -3.05 16.68 8.09
N PHE A 14 -2.53 17.52 7.21
CA PHE A 14 -1.15 17.46 6.72
C PHE A 14 -0.11 18.00 7.72
N MET A 15 -0.51 18.57 8.86
CA MET A 15 0.37 19.07 9.92
C MET A 15 0.51 18.08 11.09
N ASP A 16 -0.19 16.96 11.04
CA ASP A 16 -0.10 15.87 12.00
C ASP A 16 1.06 14.93 11.62
N LEU A 17 2.27 15.47 11.81
CA LEU A 17 3.54 14.79 11.57
C LEU A 17 4.09 14.24 12.89
N GLU A 18 4.87 13.16 12.80
CA GLU A 18 5.60 12.63 13.95
C GLU A 18 6.70 13.57 14.48
N ARG A 19 7.12 14.55 13.68
CA ARG A 19 8.11 15.57 14.06
C ARG A 19 7.78 16.93 13.48
N ASP A 20 8.35 17.96 14.12
CA ASP A 20 8.19 19.34 13.70
C ASP A 20 8.77 19.59 12.29
N VAL A 21 8.04 20.33 11.46
CA VAL A 21 8.33 20.52 10.03
C VAL A 21 9.71 21.13 9.78
N THR A 22 10.16 22.02 10.69
CA THR A 22 11.46 22.67 10.60
C THR A 22 12.62 21.69 10.79
N SER A 23 12.41 20.63 11.58
CA SER A 23 13.42 19.59 11.82
C SER A 23 13.54 18.59 10.65
N CYS A 24 12.55 18.60 9.76
CA CYS A 24 12.38 17.64 8.67
C CYS A 24 12.66 18.24 7.28
N ILE A 25 13.05 19.53 7.22
CA ILE A 25 13.34 20.22 5.97
C ILE A 25 14.76 19.85 5.49
N SER A 26 14.81 18.98 4.49
CA SER A 26 16.06 18.49 3.90
C SER A 26 15.77 17.94 2.50
N SER A 27 16.75 17.98 1.60
CA SER A 27 16.61 17.31 0.28
C SER A 27 16.51 15.78 0.41
N ASN A 28 16.97 15.25 1.54
CA ASN A 28 16.84 13.85 1.92
C ASN A 28 16.07 13.78 3.24
N PRO A 29 14.74 13.59 3.22
CA PRO A 29 13.94 13.59 4.43
C PRO A 29 14.36 12.45 5.35
N LEU A 30 14.51 12.78 6.63
CA LEU A 30 14.89 11.81 7.65
C LEU A 30 13.75 10.82 7.89
N PRO A 31 14.05 9.60 8.38
CA PRO A 31 13.01 8.68 8.82
C PRO A 31 12.18 9.32 9.96
N GLY A 32 10.87 9.09 9.94
CA GLY A 32 9.93 9.66 10.92
C GLY A 32 9.53 11.13 10.66
N CYS A 33 9.85 11.68 9.50
CA CYS A 33 9.39 13.01 9.06
C CYS A 33 8.08 12.98 8.27
N GLY A 34 7.41 11.82 8.26
CA GLY A 34 6.10 11.64 7.63
C GLY A 34 4.97 11.64 8.66
N ARG A 35 3.78 11.30 8.16
CA ARG A 35 2.62 10.99 8.99
C ARG A 35 2.72 9.56 9.50
N GLN A 36 2.25 9.32 10.72
CA GLN A 36 2.18 7.98 11.28
C GLN A 36 1.16 7.15 10.49
N PRO A 37 1.50 5.93 10.08
CA PRO A 37 0.64 5.16 9.18
C PRO A 37 -0.59 4.64 9.93
N THR A 38 -1.77 5.15 9.56
CA THR A 38 -3.06 4.74 10.12
C THR A 38 -3.94 4.03 9.08
N ASN A 39 -3.66 4.24 7.80
CA ASN A 39 -4.37 3.65 6.67
C ASN A 39 -3.47 2.75 5.82
N SER A 40 -4.09 1.88 5.01
CA SER A 40 -3.42 0.98 4.08
C SER A 40 -2.75 1.71 2.92
N GLY A 41 -3.15 2.97 2.67
CA GLY A 41 -2.49 3.86 1.70
C GLY A 41 -1.26 4.60 2.25
N ASP A 42 -1.04 4.57 3.57
CA ASP A 42 0.08 5.29 4.18
C ASP A 42 1.40 4.56 3.99
N ARG A 43 2.46 5.33 3.78
CA ARG A 43 3.80 4.80 3.49
C ARG A 43 4.43 4.18 4.72
N GLY A 44 4.92 2.96 4.59
CA GLY A 44 5.70 2.29 5.64
C GLY A 44 4.86 1.66 6.76
N GLY A 45 3.53 1.65 6.62
CA GLY A 45 2.63 0.96 7.54
C GLY A 45 2.58 -0.56 7.32
N TRP A 46 2.27 -1.31 8.37
CA TRP A 46 2.04 -2.76 8.28
C TRP A 46 0.85 -3.09 7.36
N GLN A 47 -0.15 -2.22 7.30
CA GLN A 47 -1.33 -2.37 6.45
C GLN A 47 -0.96 -2.29 4.96
N GLN A 48 0.01 -1.44 4.59
CA GLN A 48 0.51 -1.37 3.22
C GLN A 48 1.22 -2.68 2.81
N LEU A 49 2.02 -3.25 3.72
CA LEU A 49 2.68 -4.54 3.48
C LEU A 49 1.66 -5.68 3.35
N LEU A 50 0.60 -5.68 4.16
CA LEU A 50 -0.50 -6.62 4.05
C LEU A 50 -1.18 -6.53 2.68
N LEU A 51 -1.51 -5.30 2.24
CA LEU A 51 -2.12 -5.07 0.93
C LEU A 51 -1.23 -5.57 -0.21
N PHE A 52 0.07 -5.28 -0.14
CA PHE A 52 1.05 -5.78 -1.10
C PHE A 52 1.09 -7.31 -1.14
N ALA A 53 1.09 -7.96 0.03
CA ALA A 53 1.09 -9.42 0.12
C ALA A 53 -0.19 -10.04 -0.47
N ILE A 54 -1.35 -9.41 -0.28
CA ILE A 54 -2.62 -9.87 -0.88
C ILE A 54 -2.57 -9.77 -2.41
N MET A 55 -2.11 -8.65 -2.95
CA MET A 55 -1.96 -8.46 -4.39
C MET A 55 -1.00 -9.51 -4.99
N PHE A 56 0.16 -9.70 -4.35
CA PHE A 56 1.16 -10.66 -4.79
C PHE A 56 0.67 -12.11 -4.66
N GLY A 57 -0.04 -12.42 -3.59
CA GLY A 57 -0.66 -13.72 -3.35
C GLY A 57 -1.70 -14.07 -4.42
N GLY A 58 -2.57 -13.11 -4.77
CA GLY A 58 -3.55 -13.28 -5.84
C GLY A 58 -2.91 -13.63 -7.18
N MET A 59 -1.88 -12.87 -7.58
CA MET A 59 -1.13 -13.15 -8.82
C MET A 59 -0.44 -14.51 -8.79
N SER A 60 0.17 -14.87 -7.65
CA SER A 60 0.88 -16.13 -7.47
C SER A 60 -0.05 -17.34 -7.59
N VAL A 61 -1.26 -17.27 -7.02
CA VAL A 61 -2.26 -18.35 -7.12
C VAL A 61 -2.69 -18.58 -8.56
N ILE A 62 -2.98 -17.51 -9.31
CA ILE A 62 -3.37 -17.62 -10.72
C ILE A 62 -2.24 -18.28 -11.52
N PHE A 63 -1.01 -17.78 -11.37
CA PHE A 63 0.15 -18.33 -12.05
C PHE A 63 0.37 -19.81 -11.73
N TRP A 64 0.28 -20.19 -10.45
CA TRP A 64 0.39 -21.57 -10.00
C TRP A 64 -0.63 -22.50 -10.66
N ARG A 65 -1.90 -22.06 -10.74
CA ARG A 65 -2.97 -22.86 -11.37
C ARG A 65 -2.73 -23.05 -12.86
N VAL A 66 -2.33 -22.00 -13.57
CA VAL A 66 -2.00 -22.07 -15.00
C VAL A 66 -0.80 -23.00 -15.22
N PHE A 67 0.25 -22.86 -14.42
CA PHE A 67 1.43 -23.71 -14.51
C PHE A 67 1.11 -25.20 -14.31
N LEU A 68 0.32 -25.54 -13.29
CA LEU A 68 -0.11 -26.93 -13.06
C LEU A 68 -0.96 -27.47 -14.20
N ALA A 69 -1.89 -26.66 -14.73
CA ALA A 69 -2.73 -27.07 -15.86
C ALA A 69 -1.92 -27.38 -17.11
N VAL A 70 -0.94 -26.52 -17.45
CA VAL A 70 -0.03 -26.73 -18.59
C VAL A 70 0.80 -27.99 -18.38
N ARG A 71 1.42 -28.16 -17.21
CA ARG A 71 2.25 -29.32 -16.89
C ARG A 71 1.48 -30.65 -16.97
N LEU A 72 0.21 -30.66 -16.56
CA LEU A 72 -0.65 -31.84 -16.67
C LEU A 72 -0.96 -32.16 -18.13
N ARG A 73 -1.27 -31.14 -18.94
CA ARG A 73 -1.53 -31.29 -20.38
C ARG A 73 -0.31 -31.82 -21.13
N ASP A 74 0.88 -31.29 -20.85
CA ASP A 74 2.13 -31.71 -21.52
C ASP A 74 2.47 -33.18 -21.23
N ARG A 75 2.10 -33.69 -20.05
CA ARG A 75 2.25 -35.12 -19.71
C ARG A 75 1.24 -36.04 -20.40
N GLN A 76 0.11 -35.51 -20.86
CA GLN A 76 -0.91 -36.29 -21.56
C GLN A 76 -0.68 -36.30 -23.07
N SER A 77 0.08 -35.35 -23.62
CA SER A 77 0.37 -35.24 -25.05
C SER A 77 1.68 -35.89 -25.48
N ASN A 78 2.41 -36.54 -24.56
CA ASN A 78 3.64 -37.30 -24.80
C ASN A 78 3.39 -38.74 -24.34
#